data_AF-A0A9D5ZIN1-F1
#
_entry.id   AF-A0A9D5ZIN1-F1
#
_cell.length_a   1.000
_cell.length_b   1.000
_cell.length_c   1.000
_cell.angle_alpha   90.00
_cell.angle_beta   90.00
_cell.angle_gamma   90.00
#
_symmetry.space_group_name_H-M   'P 1'
#
loop_
_entity.id
_entity.type
_entity.pdbx_description
1 polymer ?
#
loop_
_entity_poly.entity_id
_entity_poly.type
_entity_poly.pdbx_seq_one_letter_code
_entity_poly.pdbx_strand_id
1 'polypeptide(L)'
;MGESTKVGGTNPFSLAQGKAFTRLKPDVPFWWRKVTRRMVTMRVQQFRTDGKLPFTRTDLESFFAKNLPTFPPGTPFKQSSQGKRIHSFTSLEDKLDVLLSLVRPESNQGRTRQSPLPVQFGGRRFAFWEKDPPLRHGDHIEIHLGLFPDDYVLVHGYAQVIQTTRDGQSGLTRVFCQMVDASHGAALPAQNQPHGNPGKPQQSVSQPLPAKVEPVRAPAAAGNNGPSPSPQGEPSGTPPPLEPTFRVDGGADEDNDANRRQAFRVNDDVAFSWKIVGQDDVMEAQGYFKQHDRLPVRSVETRLRNLLDQYADNLKRLDKRFARTETQLSWFRTELLVLFQRALRKLDEDAITGSVVQLHEISVELSSDPAAITPQLGQVLTLIRQRVEQQQKNSIMDPVLAINRINEGNEIIKKIDNEIANLIQETATLTPSLTQKLRLFHEEMSKVQISQINAKKKWLASSDHMIKSQVNLSATGVAFRTSQDIIKKGDYIQLNMELSANGTDFRAHSAYGQVVLVKQLSAGKPYRIATQFILIPRKMEDDLGAHIARKQREVVRTGMGG
;
A
#
# COMPACT_ATOMS: atom_id res chain seq x y z
N MET A 1 -44.28 63.73 -3.20
CA MET A 1 -45.11 62.52 -3.39
C MET A 1 -44.70 61.88 -4.70
N GLY A 2 -44.24 60.64 -4.65
CA GLY A 2 -43.71 59.91 -5.79
C GLY A 2 -43.27 58.53 -5.32
N GLU A 3 -44.24 57.63 -5.20
CA GLU A 3 -44.03 56.23 -4.81
C GLU A 3 -43.27 55.49 -5.91
N SER A 4 -42.13 54.91 -5.56
CA SER A 4 -41.34 54.04 -6.42
C SER A 4 -41.78 52.59 -6.24
N THR A 5 -42.44 52.06 -7.28
CA THR A 5 -42.96 50.70 -7.35
C THR A 5 -41.79 49.71 -7.48
N LYS A 6 -41.46 49.00 -6.39
CA LYS A 6 -40.55 47.84 -6.42
C LYS A 6 -41.27 46.64 -7.07
N VAL A 7 -40.85 46.28 -8.28
CA VAL A 7 -41.21 45.01 -8.92
C VAL A 7 -40.34 43.90 -8.32
N GLY A 8 -40.93 43.11 -7.42
CA GLY A 8 -40.33 41.90 -6.88
C GLY A 8 -40.43 40.74 -7.88
N GLY A 9 -39.38 40.56 -8.68
CA GLY A 9 -39.19 39.34 -9.48
C GLY A 9 -38.64 38.22 -8.58
N THR A 10 -39.50 37.33 -8.12
CA THR A 10 -39.10 36.07 -7.47
C THR A 10 -38.40 35.20 -8.50
N ASN A 11 -37.08 35.02 -8.32
CA ASN A 11 -36.26 34.14 -9.13
C ASN A 11 -36.66 32.67 -8.86
N PRO A 12 -37.28 31.94 -9.81
CA PRO A 12 -37.83 30.60 -9.56
C PRO A 12 -36.77 29.49 -9.44
N PHE A 13 -35.49 29.84 -9.28
CA PHE A 13 -34.36 28.89 -9.19
C PHE A 13 -33.49 29.06 -7.94
N SER A 14 -34.08 29.48 -6.81
CA SER A 14 -33.49 29.36 -5.47
C SER A 14 -33.52 27.91 -4.92
N LEU A 15 -33.47 26.90 -5.80
CA LEU A 15 -33.55 25.49 -5.43
C LEU A 15 -32.15 24.90 -5.22
N ALA A 16 -31.90 24.58 -3.95
CA ALA A 16 -30.84 23.72 -3.41
C ALA A 16 -29.47 24.37 -3.11
N GLN A 17 -29.47 25.33 -2.18
CA GLN A 17 -28.52 25.21 -1.06
C GLN A 17 -28.85 23.88 -0.35
N GLY A 18 -27.94 22.89 -0.33
CA GLY A 18 -28.16 21.73 0.55
C GLY A 18 -27.47 20.38 0.23
N LYS A 19 -26.81 20.19 -0.91
CA LYS A 19 -25.89 19.04 -1.07
C LYS A 19 -24.57 19.52 -1.67
N ALA A 20 -23.53 19.54 -0.85
CA ALA A 20 -22.19 19.92 -1.27
C ALA A 20 -21.74 19.04 -2.44
N PHE A 21 -21.37 19.65 -3.56
CA PHE A 21 -20.59 18.95 -4.58
C PHE A 21 -19.28 18.52 -3.94
N THR A 22 -18.97 17.23 -4.01
CA THR A 22 -17.65 16.70 -3.65
C THR A 22 -16.70 16.99 -4.79
N ARG A 23 -15.62 17.72 -4.51
CA ARG A 23 -14.55 17.97 -5.49
C ARG A 23 -13.78 16.66 -5.68
N LEU A 24 -13.57 16.23 -6.93
CA LEU A 24 -12.61 15.15 -7.17
C LEU A 24 -11.19 15.64 -6.87
N LYS A 25 -10.28 14.69 -6.59
CA LYS A 25 -8.86 14.99 -6.37
C LYS A 25 -8.34 15.87 -7.51
N PRO A 26 -7.45 16.85 -7.21
CA PRO A 26 -7.04 17.85 -8.17
C PRO A 26 -6.34 17.28 -9.42
N ASP A 27 -5.82 16.06 -9.33
CA ASP A 27 -4.96 15.47 -10.35
C ASP A 27 -5.71 14.46 -11.24
N VAL A 28 -7.03 14.33 -11.09
CA VAL A 28 -7.83 13.43 -11.92
C VAL A 28 -8.16 14.11 -13.24
N PRO A 29 -7.67 13.59 -14.39
CA PRO A 29 -7.95 14.21 -15.66
C PRO A 29 -9.40 13.98 -16.08
N PHE A 30 -10.03 15.06 -16.56
CA PHE A 30 -11.40 15.06 -17.06
C PHE A 30 -11.42 15.61 -18.48
N TRP A 31 -11.92 14.80 -19.41
CA TRP A 31 -12.14 15.18 -20.79
C TRP A 31 -13.63 15.14 -21.12
N TRP A 32 -14.04 16.01 -22.01
CA TRP A 32 -15.41 16.06 -22.50
C TRP A 32 -15.45 16.37 -23.99
N ARG A 33 -16.50 15.91 -24.67
CA ARG A 33 -16.84 16.36 -26.02
C ARG A 33 -18.33 16.58 -26.17
N LYS A 34 -18.69 17.55 -27.01
CA LYS A 34 -20.10 17.74 -27.39
C LYS A 34 -20.55 16.60 -28.29
N VAL A 35 -21.71 16.02 -27.99
CA VAL A 35 -22.36 14.97 -28.78
C VAL A 35 -23.81 15.34 -29.08
N THR A 36 -24.37 14.77 -30.13
CA THR A 36 -25.77 15.04 -30.48
C THR A 36 -26.71 14.22 -29.58
N ARG A 37 -27.91 14.75 -29.31
CA ARG A 37 -28.97 14.02 -28.59
C ARG A 37 -29.29 12.67 -29.23
N ARG A 38 -29.28 12.61 -30.58
CA ARG A 38 -29.48 11.37 -31.34
C ARG A 38 -28.42 10.32 -30.99
N MET A 39 -27.14 10.71 -30.94
CA MET A 39 -26.06 9.80 -30.55
C MET A 39 -26.25 9.25 -29.13
N VAL A 40 -26.53 10.11 -28.15
CA VAL A 40 -26.77 9.66 -26.76
C VAL A 40 -27.93 8.68 -26.69
N THR A 41 -29.04 8.99 -27.39
CA THR A 41 -30.23 8.14 -27.41
C THR A 41 -29.94 6.75 -28.00
N MET A 42 -29.24 6.69 -29.13
CA MET A 42 -28.86 5.41 -29.75
C MET A 42 -27.95 4.58 -28.82
N ARG A 43 -27.00 5.23 -28.13
CA ARG A 43 -26.06 4.53 -27.23
C ARG A 43 -26.73 4.02 -25.95
N VAL A 44 -27.65 4.80 -25.37
CA VAL A 44 -28.46 4.34 -24.24
C VAL A 44 -29.36 3.17 -24.64
N GLN A 45 -29.97 3.22 -25.83
CA GLN A 45 -30.78 2.13 -26.34
C GLN A 45 -29.94 0.87 -26.61
N GLN A 46 -28.73 1.05 -27.16
CA GLN A 46 -27.80 -0.05 -27.36
C GLN A 46 -27.41 -0.70 -26.02
N PHE A 47 -27.01 0.08 -25.02
CA PHE A 47 -26.70 -0.44 -23.68
C PHE A 47 -27.83 -1.22 -23.02
N ARG A 48 -29.08 -0.79 -23.23
CA ARG A 48 -30.24 -1.56 -22.75
C ARG A 48 -30.39 -2.91 -23.45
N THR A 49 -29.92 -3.01 -24.68
CA THR A 49 -30.06 -4.21 -25.51
C THR A 49 -28.93 -5.21 -25.23
N ASP A 50 -27.69 -4.73 -25.12
CA ASP A 50 -26.49 -5.59 -25.06
C ASP A 50 -25.68 -5.47 -23.74
N GLY A 51 -26.10 -4.61 -22.81
CA GLY A 51 -25.39 -4.32 -21.56
C GLY A 51 -24.06 -3.58 -21.76
N LYS A 52 -23.74 -3.15 -22.98
CA LYS A 52 -22.49 -2.50 -23.35
C LYS A 52 -22.76 -1.05 -23.73
N LEU A 53 -21.96 -0.12 -23.23
CA LEU A 53 -22.08 1.28 -23.61
C LEU A 53 -20.98 1.55 -24.65
N PRO A 54 -21.27 1.54 -25.96
CA PRO A 54 -20.23 1.75 -26.95
C PRO A 54 -19.89 3.23 -27.03
N PHE A 55 -18.62 3.53 -26.85
CA PHE A 55 -18.09 4.88 -26.98
C PHE A 55 -17.69 5.13 -28.42
N THR A 56 -17.69 6.39 -28.85
CA THR A 56 -17.16 6.75 -30.18
C THR A 56 -15.63 6.68 -30.10
N ARG A 57 -15.09 5.46 -30.19
CA ARG A 57 -13.70 5.19 -30.53
C ARG A 57 -13.57 5.43 -32.02
N THR A 58 -13.31 6.67 -32.41
CA THR A 58 -12.91 6.95 -33.80
C THR A 58 -11.56 6.27 -34.03
N ASP A 59 -11.54 5.33 -34.98
CA ASP A 59 -10.34 4.89 -35.71
C ASP A 59 -9.20 4.25 -34.92
N LEU A 60 -9.46 3.49 -33.83
CA LEU A 60 -8.39 2.67 -33.23
C LEU A 60 -7.86 1.62 -34.21
N GLU A 61 -8.72 1.02 -35.03
CA GLU A 61 -8.34 -0.04 -35.97
C GLU A 61 -7.43 0.48 -37.09
N SER A 62 -7.79 1.62 -37.67
CA SER A 62 -7.04 2.36 -38.70
C SER A 62 -5.77 3.02 -38.12
N PHE A 63 -5.80 3.48 -36.86
CA PHE A 63 -4.63 4.01 -36.15
C PHE A 63 -3.63 2.90 -35.78
N PHE A 64 -4.09 1.75 -35.30
CA PHE A 64 -3.23 0.58 -35.03
C PHE A 64 -2.62 0.04 -36.32
N ALA A 65 -3.41 -0.11 -37.39
CA ALA A 65 -2.91 -0.57 -38.68
C ALA A 65 -1.83 0.36 -39.26
N LYS A 66 -1.91 1.67 -39.00
CA LYS A 66 -0.96 2.67 -39.50
C LYS A 66 0.33 2.78 -38.67
N ASN A 67 0.25 2.56 -37.36
CA ASN A 67 1.37 2.78 -36.44
C ASN A 67 2.08 1.50 -35.98
N LEU A 68 1.45 0.31 -36.04
CA LEU A 68 2.11 -0.97 -35.74
C LEU A 68 3.39 -1.24 -36.59
N PRO A 69 3.46 -0.87 -37.89
CA PRO A 69 4.64 -1.13 -38.71
C PRO A 69 5.84 -0.20 -38.44
N THR A 70 5.62 0.96 -37.81
CA THR A 70 6.65 1.99 -37.60
C THR A 70 7.44 1.82 -36.30
N PHE A 71 7.12 0.81 -35.48
CA PHE A 71 7.91 0.53 -34.29
C PHE A 71 9.23 -0.13 -34.70
N PRO A 72 10.39 0.46 -34.34
CA PRO A 72 11.65 -0.18 -34.61
C PRO A 72 11.64 -1.56 -33.92
N PRO A 73 12.04 -2.65 -34.60
CA PRO A 73 12.28 -3.90 -33.91
C PRO A 73 13.26 -3.59 -32.78
N GLY A 74 12.82 -3.80 -31.53
CA GLY A 74 13.56 -3.40 -30.35
C GLY A 74 15.04 -3.73 -30.51
N THR A 75 15.90 -2.74 -30.29
CA THR A 75 17.34 -2.90 -30.40
C THR A 75 17.75 -4.15 -29.63
N PRO A 76 18.42 -5.13 -30.27
CA PRO A 76 18.79 -6.37 -29.61
C PRO A 76 19.79 -6.04 -28.49
N PHE A 77 19.30 -6.07 -27.24
CA PHE A 77 20.13 -5.93 -26.06
C PHE A 77 21.01 -7.19 -25.94
N LYS A 78 22.31 -6.99 -25.71
CA LYS A 78 23.34 -8.05 -25.76
C LYS A 78 22.94 -9.25 -24.90
N GLN A 79 22.87 -10.40 -25.57
CA GLN A 79 22.46 -11.70 -25.02
C GLN A 79 23.36 -12.13 -23.85
N SER A 80 22.79 -12.30 -22.66
CA SER A 80 23.30 -13.27 -21.69
C SER A 80 22.52 -14.58 -21.86
N SER A 81 23.24 -15.70 -21.86
CA SER A 81 22.85 -16.97 -22.47
C SER A 81 21.83 -17.82 -21.68
N GLN A 82 21.14 -17.28 -20.68
CA GLN A 82 20.16 -18.03 -19.87
C GLN A 82 18.88 -17.25 -19.60
N GLY A 83 17.99 -17.14 -20.60
CA GLY A 83 16.70 -16.49 -20.35
C GLY A 83 15.75 -16.29 -21.52
N LYS A 84 15.77 -17.12 -22.58
CA LYS A 84 14.90 -16.93 -23.76
C LYS A 84 13.40 -16.83 -23.43
N ARG A 85 12.93 -17.40 -22.31
CA ARG A 85 11.51 -17.33 -21.89
C ARG A 85 11.15 -16.04 -21.14
N ILE A 86 12.11 -15.43 -20.43
CA ILE A 86 11.88 -14.22 -19.63
C ILE A 86 11.78 -12.98 -20.54
N HIS A 87 12.61 -12.93 -21.59
CA HIS A 87 12.61 -11.82 -22.54
C HIS A 87 11.32 -11.69 -23.35
N SER A 88 10.62 -12.80 -23.63
CA SER A 88 9.32 -12.76 -24.31
C SER A 88 8.23 -12.11 -23.45
N PHE A 89 8.31 -12.23 -22.11
CA PHE A 89 7.35 -11.60 -21.19
C PHE A 89 7.67 -10.13 -20.97
N THR A 90 8.94 -9.75 -20.82
CA THR A 90 9.33 -8.33 -20.73
C THR A 90 8.99 -7.58 -22.03
N SER A 91 9.27 -8.18 -23.19
CA SER A 91 8.86 -7.59 -24.47
C SER A 91 7.34 -7.52 -24.64
N LEU A 92 6.59 -8.42 -24.00
CA LEU A 92 5.13 -8.41 -24.01
C LEU A 92 4.57 -7.35 -23.05
N GLU A 93 5.19 -7.15 -21.89
CA GLU A 93 4.91 -6.06 -20.96
C GLU A 93 5.22 -4.70 -21.58
N ASP A 94 6.39 -4.51 -22.20
CA ASP A 94 6.74 -3.27 -22.91
C ASP A 94 5.74 -2.98 -24.04
N LYS A 95 5.31 -4.02 -24.78
CA LYS A 95 4.28 -3.88 -25.81
C LYS A 95 2.90 -3.57 -25.22
N LEU A 96 2.56 -4.13 -24.07
CA LEU A 96 1.32 -3.85 -23.35
C LEU A 96 1.32 -2.42 -22.83
N ASP A 97 2.41 -1.94 -22.25
CA ASP A 97 2.55 -0.56 -21.76
C ASP A 97 2.49 0.44 -22.92
N VAL A 98 3.11 0.12 -24.05
CA VAL A 98 2.97 0.90 -25.28
C VAL A 98 1.52 0.87 -25.78
N LEU A 99 0.86 -0.30 -25.86
CA LEU A 99 -0.55 -0.40 -26.26
C LEU A 99 -1.48 0.38 -25.32
N LEU A 100 -1.24 0.32 -24.02
CA LEU A 100 -1.98 1.07 -23.00
C LEU A 100 -1.72 2.58 -23.13
N SER A 101 -0.49 2.98 -23.45
CA SER A 101 -0.15 4.38 -23.73
C SER A 101 -0.83 4.91 -25.01
N LEU A 102 -1.03 4.06 -26.03
CA LEU A 102 -1.75 4.39 -27.27
C LEU A 102 -3.28 4.40 -27.11
N VAL A 103 -3.81 3.75 -26.07
CA VAL A 103 -5.23 3.82 -25.69
C VAL A 103 -5.55 5.12 -24.95
N ARG A 104 -4.54 5.91 -24.54
CA ARG A 104 -4.76 7.28 -24.10
C ARG A 104 -5.46 8.03 -25.24
N PRO A 105 -6.59 8.72 -25.00
CA PRO A 105 -7.04 9.72 -25.96
C PRO A 105 -5.92 10.75 -26.05
N GLU A 106 -5.15 10.75 -27.13
CA GLU A 106 -4.24 11.86 -27.40
C GLU A 106 -5.06 13.14 -27.30
N SER A 107 -4.54 14.14 -26.57
CA SER A 107 -5.12 15.49 -26.51
C SER A 107 -5.37 16.09 -27.90
N ASN A 108 -4.78 15.50 -28.94
CA ASN A 108 -4.90 15.84 -30.35
C ASN A 108 -6.09 15.20 -31.10
N GLN A 109 -7.01 14.47 -30.47
CA GLN A 109 -8.24 14.02 -31.17
C GLN A 109 -9.25 15.16 -31.45
N GLY A 110 -8.82 16.41 -31.66
CA GLY A 110 -9.53 17.55 -32.28
C GLY A 110 -10.93 17.95 -31.76
N ARG A 111 -11.53 17.19 -30.86
CA ARG A 111 -12.95 17.22 -30.49
C ARG A 111 -13.18 16.98 -29.01
N THR A 112 -12.23 16.35 -28.31
CA THR A 112 -12.22 16.19 -26.85
C THR A 112 -11.43 17.33 -26.21
N ARG A 113 -12.05 18.02 -25.26
CA ARG A 113 -11.46 19.12 -24.49
C ARG A 113 -11.16 18.65 -23.08
N GLN A 114 -10.00 19.02 -22.54
CA GLN A 114 -9.63 18.72 -21.16
C GLN A 114 -9.99 19.91 -20.26
N SER A 115 -10.66 19.65 -19.14
CA SER A 115 -10.98 20.70 -18.18
C SER A 115 -9.69 21.20 -17.51
N PRO A 116 -9.43 22.53 -17.48
CA PRO A 116 -8.28 23.11 -16.80
C PRO A 116 -8.34 22.98 -15.27
N LEU A 117 -9.52 22.71 -14.70
CA LEU A 117 -9.72 22.57 -13.27
C LEU A 117 -10.40 21.24 -12.90
N PRO A 118 -10.25 20.79 -11.65
CA PRO A 118 -10.87 19.56 -11.18
C PRO A 118 -12.39 19.65 -11.24
N VAL A 119 -13.01 18.63 -11.83
CA VAL A 119 -14.47 18.49 -11.91
C VAL A 119 -15.06 18.21 -10.51
N GLN A 120 -16.24 18.75 -10.26
CA GLN A 120 -16.95 18.66 -9.00
C GLN A 120 -18.19 17.78 -9.17
N PHE A 121 -18.37 16.73 -8.38
CA PHE A 121 -19.49 15.80 -8.48
C PHE A 121 -20.46 15.91 -7.30
N GLY A 122 -21.76 15.86 -7.57
CA GLY A 122 -22.85 15.92 -6.61
C GLY A 122 -23.91 14.89 -6.97
N GLY A 123 -23.63 13.61 -6.69
CA GLY A 123 -24.49 12.50 -7.09
C GLY A 123 -24.58 12.37 -8.61
N ARG A 124 -25.77 12.58 -9.18
CA ARG A 124 -26.01 12.55 -10.64
C ARG A 124 -25.66 13.86 -11.34
N ARG A 125 -25.23 14.90 -10.62
CA ARG A 125 -24.84 16.19 -11.19
C ARG A 125 -23.35 16.38 -11.06
N PHE A 126 -22.75 17.11 -11.97
CA PHE A 126 -21.37 17.56 -11.84
C PHE A 126 -21.17 18.92 -12.47
N ALA A 127 -20.10 19.60 -12.11
CA ALA A 127 -19.72 20.87 -12.69
C ALA A 127 -18.22 20.89 -13.00
N PHE A 128 -17.86 21.45 -14.15
CA PHE A 128 -16.47 21.69 -14.53
C PHE A 128 -16.30 23.12 -15.05
N TRP A 129 -15.05 23.56 -15.15
CA TRP A 129 -14.71 24.89 -15.63
C TRP A 129 -14.07 24.76 -16.99
N GLU A 130 -14.39 25.68 -17.90
CA GLU A 130 -13.84 25.67 -19.25
C GLU A 130 -13.66 27.10 -19.76
N LYS A 131 -12.64 27.31 -20.58
CA LYS A 131 -12.44 28.58 -21.29
C LYS A 131 -13.30 28.57 -22.56
N ASP A 132 -14.26 29.49 -22.61
CA ASP A 132 -15.18 29.68 -23.74
C ASP A 132 -15.79 28.36 -24.27
N PRO A 133 -16.53 27.60 -23.44
CA PRO A 133 -17.13 26.34 -23.88
C PRO A 133 -18.20 26.60 -24.95
N PRO A 134 -18.19 25.88 -26.09
CA PRO A 134 -19.28 25.90 -27.09
C PRO A 134 -20.51 25.11 -26.64
N LEU A 135 -20.88 25.26 -25.36
CA LEU A 135 -21.96 24.56 -24.69
C LEU A 135 -23.06 25.53 -24.28
N ARG A 136 -24.30 25.12 -24.50
CA ARG A 136 -25.53 25.81 -24.12
C ARG A 136 -26.40 24.88 -23.28
N HIS A 137 -27.35 25.46 -22.55
CA HIS A 137 -28.38 24.67 -21.87
C HIS A 137 -29.03 23.66 -22.83
N GLY A 138 -29.15 22.41 -22.40
CA GLY A 138 -29.74 21.31 -23.17
C GLY A 138 -28.76 20.54 -24.06
N ASP A 139 -27.54 21.04 -24.28
CA ASP A 139 -26.50 20.31 -25.01
C ASP A 139 -26.13 19.01 -24.30
N HIS A 140 -25.69 18.01 -25.08
CA HIS A 140 -25.24 16.75 -24.54
C HIS A 140 -23.73 16.62 -24.70
N ILE A 141 -23.09 16.02 -23.70
CA ILE A 141 -21.66 15.77 -23.69
C ILE A 141 -21.37 14.31 -23.38
N GLU A 142 -20.30 13.80 -23.97
CA GLU A 142 -19.65 12.57 -23.56
C GLU A 142 -18.49 12.97 -22.65
N ILE A 143 -18.36 12.29 -21.51
CA ILE A 143 -17.32 12.56 -20.51
C ILE A 143 -16.42 11.34 -20.36
N HIS A 144 -15.12 11.58 -20.27
CA HIS A 144 -14.11 10.61 -19.93
C HIS A 144 -13.40 11.11 -18.67
N LEU A 145 -13.39 10.31 -17.61
CA LEU A 145 -12.85 10.66 -16.31
C LEU A 145 -11.81 9.61 -15.89
N GLY A 146 -10.58 10.02 -15.62
CA GLY A 146 -9.60 9.11 -14.99
C GLY A 146 -10.04 8.68 -13.60
N LEU A 147 -9.81 7.44 -13.20
CA LEU A 147 -10.01 7.04 -11.80
C LEU A 147 -8.81 7.40 -10.91
N PHE A 148 -7.63 7.48 -11.51
CA PHE A 148 -6.41 7.86 -10.83
C PHE A 148 -5.60 8.85 -11.69
N PRO A 149 -4.68 9.61 -11.09
CA PRO A 149 -3.88 10.60 -11.80
C PRO A 149 -3.00 10.00 -12.90
N ASP A 150 -2.50 8.79 -12.66
CA ASP A 150 -1.52 8.12 -13.52
C ASP A 150 -2.07 6.88 -14.25
N ASP A 151 -3.33 6.47 -14.00
CA ASP A 151 -3.88 5.20 -14.51
C ASP A 151 -4.71 5.30 -15.79
N TYR A 152 -4.73 4.15 -16.48
CA TYR A 152 -5.43 3.87 -17.73
C TYR A 152 -6.92 3.56 -17.57
N VAL A 153 -7.45 3.63 -16.34
CA VAL A 153 -8.85 3.28 -16.05
C VAL A 153 -9.73 4.53 -16.17
N LEU A 154 -10.45 4.61 -17.30
CA LEU A 154 -11.37 5.69 -17.60
C LEU A 154 -12.81 5.27 -17.26
N VAL A 155 -13.49 6.11 -16.46
CA VAL A 155 -14.94 6.10 -16.39
C VAL A 155 -15.48 6.93 -17.54
N HIS A 156 -16.35 6.31 -18.32
CA HIS A 156 -17.00 6.96 -19.43
C HIS A 156 -18.49 7.12 -19.16
N GLY A 157 -19.07 8.23 -19.62
CA GLY A 157 -20.50 8.47 -19.47
C GLY A 157 -21.04 9.56 -20.39
N TYR A 158 -22.35 9.74 -20.34
CA TYR A 158 -23.04 10.82 -21.05
C TYR A 158 -23.74 11.73 -20.05
N ALA A 159 -23.76 13.02 -20.36
CA ALA A 159 -24.40 14.03 -19.53
C ALA A 159 -25.09 15.10 -20.37
N GLN A 160 -26.07 15.79 -19.77
CA GLN A 160 -26.74 16.95 -20.35
C GLN A 160 -26.31 18.21 -19.61
N VAL A 161 -26.04 19.29 -20.33
CA VAL A 161 -25.75 20.62 -19.78
C VAL A 161 -27.03 21.24 -19.25
N ILE A 162 -27.06 21.54 -17.96
CA ILE A 162 -28.20 22.17 -17.28
C ILE A 162 -28.00 23.68 -17.17
N GLN A 163 -26.76 24.15 -17.03
CA GLN A 163 -26.50 25.57 -16.87
C GLN A 163 -25.06 25.89 -17.24
N THR A 164 -24.85 27.09 -17.78
CA THR A 164 -23.52 27.67 -17.98
C THR A 164 -23.48 29.04 -17.31
N THR A 165 -22.53 29.25 -16.41
CA THR A 165 -22.38 30.50 -15.67
C THR A 165 -20.98 31.04 -15.89
N ARG A 166 -20.87 32.22 -16.51
CA ARG A 166 -19.59 32.89 -16.73
C ARG A 166 -19.11 33.50 -15.42
N ASP A 167 -17.87 33.20 -15.04
CA ASP A 167 -17.23 33.88 -13.93
C ASP A 167 -16.53 35.15 -14.43
N GLY A 168 -16.94 36.29 -13.88
CA GLY A 168 -16.45 37.60 -14.29
C GLY A 168 -14.98 37.85 -13.94
N GLN A 169 -14.42 37.10 -12.97
CA GLN A 169 -13.05 37.33 -12.49
C GLN A 169 -12.02 36.42 -13.20
N SER A 170 -12.32 35.12 -13.36
CA SER A 170 -11.37 34.18 -13.98
C SER A 170 -11.46 34.11 -15.51
N GLY A 171 -12.52 34.67 -16.11
CA GLY A 171 -12.82 34.49 -17.54
C GLY A 171 -13.23 33.06 -17.91
N LEU A 172 -13.32 32.15 -16.94
CA LEU A 172 -13.79 30.78 -17.14
C LEU A 172 -15.32 30.72 -17.07
N THR A 173 -15.91 29.75 -17.76
CA THR A 173 -17.33 29.43 -17.65
C THR A 173 -17.49 28.14 -16.88
N ARG A 174 -18.29 28.18 -15.81
CA ARG A 174 -18.70 26.98 -15.08
C ARG A 174 -19.85 26.31 -15.81
N VAL A 175 -19.65 25.06 -16.19
CA VAL A 175 -20.64 24.23 -16.89
C VAL A 175 -21.22 23.24 -15.88
N PHE A 176 -22.51 23.32 -15.61
CA PHE A 176 -23.24 22.38 -14.77
C PHE A 176 -23.92 21.34 -15.65
N CYS A 177 -23.72 20.07 -15.31
CA CYS A 177 -24.19 18.91 -16.05
C CYS A 177 -24.94 17.93 -15.16
N GLN A 178 -25.81 17.13 -15.76
CA GLN A 178 -26.49 15.99 -15.14
C GLN A 178 -26.24 14.74 -15.97
N MET A 179 -25.81 13.67 -15.30
CA MET A 179 -25.60 12.35 -15.88
C MET A 179 -26.91 11.82 -16.47
N VAL A 180 -26.82 11.32 -17.70
CA VAL A 180 -27.94 10.64 -18.35
C VAL A 180 -28.07 9.25 -17.75
N ASP A 181 -29.21 8.98 -17.11
CA ASP A 181 -29.47 7.69 -16.48
C ASP A 181 -29.90 6.67 -17.53
N ALA A 182 -29.10 5.64 -17.75
CA ALA A 182 -29.45 4.55 -18.66
C ALA A 182 -30.63 3.70 -18.14
N SER A 183 -30.82 3.64 -16.81
CA SER A 183 -31.74 2.75 -16.12
C SER A 183 -33.17 3.28 -15.97
N HIS A 184 -33.38 4.60 -16.08
CA HIS A 184 -34.71 5.20 -15.99
C HIS A 184 -35.25 5.53 -17.38
N GLY A 185 -36.27 4.78 -17.80
CA GLY A 185 -37.02 4.94 -19.04
C GLY A 185 -37.89 6.19 -19.11
N ALA A 186 -37.48 7.31 -18.50
CA ALA A 186 -38.15 8.58 -18.72
C ALA A 186 -37.79 9.05 -20.13
N ALA A 187 -38.79 9.09 -21.02
CA ALA A 187 -38.71 9.85 -22.25
C ALA A 187 -38.07 11.20 -21.93
N LEU A 188 -36.90 11.49 -22.54
CA LEU A 188 -36.27 12.80 -22.44
C LEU A 188 -37.37 13.85 -22.62
N PRO A 189 -37.61 14.75 -21.65
CA PRO A 189 -38.75 15.65 -21.70
C PRO A 189 -38.75 16.34 -23.05
N ALA A 190 -39.84 16.18 -23.80
CA ALA A 190 -40.05 16.97 -25.00
C ALA A 190 -40.02 18.42 -24.53
N GLN A 191 -38.99 19.16 -24.93
CA GLN A 191 -39.02 20.61 -24.77
C GLN A 191 -40.25 21.09 -25.53
N ASN A 192 -41.20 21.67 -24.80
CA ASN A 192 -42.25 22.49 -25.38
C ASN A 192 -41.59 23.54 -26.26
N GLN A 193 -41.61 23.31 -27.58
CA GLN A 193 -41.33 24.36 -28.54
C GLN A 193 -42.53 25.31 -28.55
N PRO A 194 -42.33 26.64 -28.46
CA PRO A 194 -43.36 27.56 -28.88
C PRO A 194 -43.57 27.40 -30.38
N HIS A 195 -44.84 27.26 -30.79
CA HIS A 195 -45.25 27.19 -32.18
C HIS A 195 -44.64 28.32 -33.02
N GLY A 196 -43.80 27.95 -33.99
CA GLY A 196 -43.30 28.82 -35.05
C GLY A 196 -43.62 28.19 -36.41
N ASN A 197 -44.32 28.97 -37.23
CA ASN A 197 -44.87 28.64 -38.55
C ASN A 197 -43.89 27.93 -39.54
N PRO A 198 -44.42 27.12 -40.48
CA PRO A 198 -43.62 26.43 -41.48
C PRO A 198 -43.25 27.36 -42.64
N GLY A 199 -41.95 27.60 -42.83
CA GLY A 199 -41.36 28.28 -43.97
C GLY A 199 -40.52 27.32 -44.82
N LYS A 200 -40.79 27.34 -46.13
CA LYS A 200 -40.34 26.48 -47.25
C LYS A 200 -38.85 26.08 -47.34
N PRO A 201 -38.55 24.98 -48.09
CA PRO A 201 -37.20 24.42 -48.25
C PRO A 201 -36.39 25.17 -49.31
N GLN A 202 -35.09 25.35 -49.09
CA GLN A 202 -34.15 25.77 -50.12
C GLN A 202 -33.01 24.76 -50.32
N GLN A 203 -32.75 24.60 -51.62
CA GLN A 203 -31.95 23.62 -52.32
C GLN A 203 -30.45 23.67 -52.04
N SER A 204 -29.87 22.47 -52.14
CA SER A 204 -28.55 22.12 -52.68
C SER A 204 -27.76 23.21 -53.40
N VAL A 205 -26.47 23.34 -53.05
CA VAL A 205 -25.40 23.60 -54.02
C VAL A 205 -24.20 22.74 -53.68
N SER A 206 -23.77 22.00 -54.70
CA SER A 206 -22.65 21.07 -54.76
C SER A 206 -21.36 21.78 -55.21
N GLN A 207 -20.24 21.06 -55.08
CA GLN A 207 -18.95 21.19 -55.81
C GLN A 207 -17.85 22.10 -55.21
N PRO A 208 -16.56 21.92 -55.60
CA PRO A 208 -15.84 20.66 -55.84
C PRO A 208 -14.41 20.64 -55.21
N LEU A 209 -13.79 19.46 -55.26
CA LEU A 209 -12.34 19.23 -55.08
C LEU A 209 -11.49 20.07 -56.06
N PRO A 210 -10.20 20.29 -55.72
CA PRO A 210 -9.19 19.78 -56.64
C PRO A 210 -8.08 18.97 -55.97
N ALA A 211 -7.64 17.97 -56.71
CA ALA A 211 -6.37 17.28 -56.57
C ALA A 211 -5.21 18.22 -56.94
N LYS A 212 -4.00 17.96 -56.42
CA LYS A 212 -2.85 17.42 -57.20
C LYS A 212 -1.58 17.48 -56.36
N VAL A 213 -0.99 16.31 -56.17
CA VAL A 213 0.35 16.07 -55.64
C VAL A 213 1.36 16.31 -56.78
N GLU A 214 2.53 16.90 -56.47
CA GLU A 214 3.81 16.45 -57.02
C GLU A 214 5.00 16.98 -56.17
N PRO A 215 6.17 16.31 -56.22
CA PRO A 215 7.19 16.31 -55.18
C PRO A 215 8.37 17.24 -55.49
N VAL A 216 9.12 17.64 -54.46
CA VAL A 216 10.46 18.23 -54.67
C VAL A 216 11.51 17.55 -53.79
N ARG A 217 12.51 17.07 -54.53
CA ARG A 217 13.83 16.48 -54.23
C ARG A 217 14.63 17.09 -53.06
N ALA A 218 15.40 16.21 -52.42
CA ALA A 218 16.64 16.51 -51.70
C ALA A 218 17.80 16.94 -52.63
N PRO A 219 18.81 17.62 -52.07
CA PRO A 219 20.16 17.03 -51.98
C PRO A 219 20.80 17.31 -50.59
N ALA A 220 21.45 16.35 -49.93
CA ALA A 220 22.83 15.85 -50.09
C ALA A 220 23.97 16.78 -49.59
N ALA A 221 24.49 16.40 -48.41
CA ALA A 221 25.90 16.21 -48.02
C ALA A 221 26.92 17.38 -47.86
N ALA A 222 27.91 17.05 -47.00
CA ALA A 222 29.15 17.75 -46.59
C ALA A 222 28.97 18.86 -45.55
N GLY A 223 29.61 18.90 -44.38
CA GLY A 223 30.87 18.29 -43.93
C GLY A 223 31.86 19.42 -43.64
N ASN A 224 32.15 19.75 -42.37
CA ASN A 224 33.47 20.27 -41.99
C ASN A 224 33.71 20.45 -40.48
N ASN A 225 35.00 20.37 -40.15
CA ASN A 225 35.64 20.32 -38.83
C ASN A 225 35.84 21.69 -38.15
N GLY A 226 35.61 21.72 -36.82
CA GLY A 226 36.34 22.48 -35.77
C GLY A 226 36.29 24.02 -35.78
N PRO A 227 36.94 24.71 -34.80
CA PRO A 227 37.27 24.36 -33.42
C PRO A 227 36.59 25.34 -32.40
N SER A 228 36.63 24.97 -31.12
CA SER A 228 36.15 25.78 -29.98
C SER A 228 37.16 26.85 -29.55
N PRO A 229 36.73 28.09 -29.25
CA PRO A 229 37.49 28.98 -28.40
C PRO A 229 36.68 29.40 -27.15
N SER A 230 37.30 29.26 -25.98
CA SER A 230 37.08 30.17 -24.85
C SER A 230 37.93 31.42 -25.10
N PRO A 231 37.52 32.65 -24.70
CA PRO A 231 37.76 33.06 -23.30
C PRO A 231 36.78 34.12 -22.71
N GLN A 232 36.76 34.14 -21.37
CA GLN A 232 36.67 35.28 -20.44
C GLN A 232 35.83 36.53 -20.77
N GLY A 233 34.97 36.89 -19.81
CA GLY A 233 34.48 38.26 -19.62
C GLY A 233 33.50 38.36 -18.44
N GLU A 234 33.99 38.70 -17.25
CA GLU A 234 33.19 39.41 -16.23
C GLU A 234 32.94 40.85 -16.71
N PRO A 235 31.78 41.46 -16.42
CA PRO A 235 31.75 42.33 -15.24
C PRO A 235 30.42 42.34 -14.46
N SER A 236 30.58 42.50 -13.13
CA SER A 236 29.84 43.39 -12.23
C SER A 236 28.43 43.86 -12.63
N GLY A 237 27.42 43.42 -11.87
CA GLY A 237 26.08 43.98 -11.85
C GLY A 237 25.35 43.67 -10.54
N THR A 238 25.11 44.71 -9.76
CA THR A 238 24.46 44.78 -8.44
C THR A 238 23.08 44.09 -8.40
N PRO A 239 22.72 43.36 -7.32
CA PRO A 239 21.39 42.77 -7.19
C PRO A 239 20.33 43.84 -6.83
N PRO A 240 19.10 43.77 -7.39
CA PRO A 240 17.98 44.60 -6.98
C PRO A 240 17.40 44.15 -5.62
N PRO A 241 16.66 45.02 -4.91
CA PRO A 241 16.33 44.85 -3.50
C PRO A 241 15.27 43.76 -3.25
N LEU A 242 15.35 43.14 -2.08
CA LEU A 242 14.37 42.20 -1.54
C LEU A 242 13.00 42.88 -1.39
N GLU A 243 12.00 42.37 -2.12
CA GLU A 243 10.59 42.66 -1.85
C GLU A 243 10.10 41.88 -0.61
N PRO A 244 9.14 42.45 0.14
CA PRO A 244 8.69 41.90 1.42
C PRO A 244 7.90 40.62 1.20
N THR A 245 8.30 39.56 1.90
CA THR A 245 7.57 38.30 1.98
C THR A 245 6.22 38.55 2.67
N PHE A 246 5.15 38.63 1.87
CA PHE A 246 3.79 38.50 2.38
C PHE A 246 3.61 37.08 2.93
N ARG A 247 3.45 36.97 4.26
CA ARG A 247 2.82 35.81 4.89
C ARG A 247 1.39 35.73 4.39
N VAL A 248 1.11 34.74 3.57
CA VAL A 248 -0.27 34.29 3.29
C VAL A 248 -0.59 33.22 4.32
N ASP A 249 -1.47 33.55 5.26
CA ASP A 249 -2.05 32.61 6.23
C ASP A 249 -2.86 31.53 5.49
N GLY A 250 -2.23 30.39 5.18
CA GLY A 250 -2.84 29.21 4.57
C GLY A 250 -3.34 28.18 5.58
N GLY A 251 -4.05 28.61 6.63
CA GLY A 251 -4.29 27.79 7.83
C GLY A 251 -5.63 27.04 7.97
N ALA A 252 -6.50 26.96 6.96
CA ALA A 252 -7.88 26.45 7.17
C ALA A 252 -8.30 25.20 6.38
N ASP A 253 -7.73 24.93 5.20
CA ASP A 253 -8.22 23.85 4.33
C ASP A 253 -7.43 22.52 4.46
N GLU A 254 -6.19 22.53 4.94
CA GLU A 254 -5.44 21.29 5.23
C GLU A 254 -6.01 20.53 6.43
N ASP A 255 -6.57 21.25 7.41
CA ASP A 255 -7.16 20.66 8.61
C ASP A 255 -8.46 19.89 8.31
N ASN A 256 -9.22 20.28 7.28
CA ASN A 256 -10.50 19.65 6.95
C ASN A 256 -10.35 18.29 6.24
N ASP A 257 -9.33 18.13 5.38
CA ASP A 257 -9.05 16.86 4.69
C ASP A 257 -8.30 15.87 5.60
N ALA A 258 -7.46 16.38 6.51
CA ALA A 258 -6.90 15.62 7.61
C ALA A 258 -8.01 15.11 8.56
N ASN A 259 -8.99 15.96 8.91
CA ASN A 259 -10.13 15.60 9.76
C ASN A 259 -11.05 14.53 9.13
N ARG A 260 -11.24 14.53 7.81
CA ARG A 260 -12.05 13.49 7.14
C ARG A 260 -11.36 12.13 7.06
N ARG A 261 -10.05 12.08 6.84
CA ARG A 261 -9.27 10.82 6.91
C ARG A 261 -9.12 10.30 8.34
N GLN A 262 -9.28 11.16 9.35
CA GLN A 262 -9.36 10.76 10.75
C GLN A 262 -10.69 10.07 11.11
N ALA A 263 -11.77 10.31 10.37
CA ALA A 263 -13.11 9.77 10.67
C ALA A 263 -13.24 8.24 10.60
N PHE A 264 -12.24 7.52 10.07
CA PHE A 264 -12.21 6.05 10.02
C PHE A 264 -10.98 5.45 10.70
N ARG A 265 -10.36 6.21 11.61
CA ARG A 265 -9.21 5.77 12.38
C ARG A 265 -9.59 5.64 13.85
N VAL A 266 -9.03 4.65 14.52
CA VAL A 266 -9.16 4.54 15.96
C VAL A 266 -7.83 4.20 16.58
N ASN A 267 -7.52 4.86 17.70
CA ASN A 267 -6.41 4.45 18.55
C ASN A 267 -6.95 3.42 19.54
N ASP A 268 -6.36 2.23 19.56
CA ASP A 268 -6.72 1.19 20.54
C ASP A 268 -5.47 0.48 21.04
N ASP A 269 -5.60 -0.19 22.18
CA ASP A 269 -4.59 -1.07 22.75
C ASP A 269 -4.97 -2.52 22.47
N VAL A 270 -4.50 -3.05 21.34
CA VAL A 270 -4.82 -4.41 20.89
C VAL A 270 -3.60 -5.31 21.05
N ALA A 271 -3.82 -6.60 21.30
CA ALA A 271 -2.75 -7.58 21.22
C ALA A 271 -2.22 -7.56 19.78
N PHE A 272 -0.96 -7.19 19.60
CA PHE A 272 -0.39 -6.88 18.30
C PHE A 272 1.05 -7.37 18.21
N SER A 273 1.39 -8.01 17.09
CA SER A 273 2.76 -8.31 16.71
C SER A 273 2.95 -8.10 15.21
N TRP A 274 4.20 -7.91 14.81
CA TRP A 274 4.58 -7.67 13.43
C TRP A 274 5.93 -8.35 13.16
N LYS A 275 6.16 -8.75 11.92
CA LYS A 275 7.42 -9.38 11.47
C LYS A 275 7.77 -8.91 10.07
N ILE A 276 9.03 -8.64 9.78
CA ILE A 276 9.51 -8.38 8.41
C ILE A 276 9.57 -9.71 7.68
N VAL A 277 8.98 -9.75 6.48
CA VAL A 277 8.92 -10.92 5.62
C VAL A 277 9.51 -10.63 4.25
N GLY A 278 9.98 -11.67 3.57
CA GLY A 278 10.48 -11.54 2.20
C GLY A 278 9.35 -11.34 1.20
N GLN A 279 9.67 -10.79 0.02
CA GLN A 279 8.72 -10.73 -1.08
C GLN A 279 8.23 -12.13 -1.50
N ASP A 280 9.10 -13.13 -1.43
CA ASP A 280 8.74 -14.53 -1.72
C ASP A 280 7.65 -15.06 -0.77
N ASP A 281 7.73 -14.75 0.54
CA ASP A 281 6.71 -15.13 1.52
C ASP A 281 5.35 -14.50 1.17
N VAL A 282 5.36 -13.24 0.72
CA VAL A 282 4.14 -12.52 0.31
C VAL A 282 3.55 -13.11 -0.97
N MET A 283 4.39 -13.44 -1.95
CA MET A 283 3.94 -14.03 -3.21
C MET A 283 3.36 -15.43 -3.01
N GLU A 284 3.99 -16.25 -2.16
CA GLU A 284 3.46 -17.57 -1.76
C GLU A 284 2.09 -17.40 -1.07
N ALA A 285 2.01 -16.49 -0.09
CA ALA A 285 0.76 -16.19 0.60
C ALA A 285 -0.33 -15.69 -0.36
N GLN A 286 0.01 -14.85 -1.34
CA GLN A 286 -0.93 -14.35 -2.35
C GLN A 286 -1.45 -15.47 -3.26
N GLY A 287 -0.56 -16.38 -3.70
CA GLY A 287 -0.93 -17.55 -4.49
C GLY A 287 -1.93 -18.45 -3.75
N TYR A 288 -1.63 -18.76 -2.49
CA TYR A 288 -2.50 -19.55 -1.63
C TYR A 288 -3.83 -18.83 -1.33
N PHE A 289 -3.78 -17.53 -1.05
CA PHE A 289 -4.96 -16.71 -0.76
C PHE A 289 -5.96 -16.69 -1.92
N LYS A 290 -5.48 -16.56 -3.16
CA LYS A 290 -6.33 -16.62 -4.37
C LYS A 290 -7.12 -17.92 -4.50
N GLN A 291 -6.58 -19.03 -3.97
CA GLN A 291 -7.20 -20.35 -4.08
C GLN A 291 -8.11 -20.68 -2.88
N HIS A 292 -7.80 -20.15 -1.69
CA HIS A 292 -8.42 -20.60 -0.43
C HIS A 292 -9.10 -19.50 0.40
N ASP A 293 -9.03 -18.23 -0.01
CA ASP A 293 -9.56 -17.06 0.72
C ASP A 293 -9.11 -16.98 2.19
N ARG A 294 -7.92 -17.53 2.48
CA ARG A 294 -7.26 -17.51 3.79
C ARG A 294 -5.75 -17.46 3.60
N LEU A 295 -5.04 -16.90 4.58
CA LEU A 295 -3.57 -16.88 4.54
C LEU A 295 -3.01 -18.25 4.99
N PRO A 296 -1.95 -18.74 4.35
CA PRO A 296 -1.28 -19.95 4.80
C PRO A 296 -0.46 -19.67 6.07
N VAL A 297 -0.23 -20.72 6.86
CA VAL A 297 0.84 -20.71 7.85
C VAL A 297 2.17 -20.74 7.09
N ARG A 298 3.12 -19.88 7.45
CA ARG A 298 4.42 -19.84 6.76
C ARG A 298 5.15 -21.18 6.93
N SER A 299 5.92 -21.56 5.91
CA SER A 299 6.68 -22.81 5.88
C SER A 299 7.62 -22.97 7.07
N VAL A 300 8.32 -21.90 7.45
CA VAL A 300 9.22 -21.86 8.61
C VAL A 300 8.48 -22.13 9.93
N GLU A 301 7.27 -21.57 10.11
CA GLU A 301 6.46 -21.82 11.31
C GLU A 301 5.95 -23.27 11.37
N THR A 302 5.53 -23.81 10.22
CA THR A 302 5.10 -25.21 10.12
C THR A 302 6.25 -26.16 10.46
N ARG A 303 7.45 -25.90 9.93
CA ARG A 303 8.66 -26.66 10.25
C ARG A 303 8.97 -26.63 11.73
N LEU A 304 8.96 -25.44 12.36
CA LEU A 304 9.22 -25.30 13.79
C LEU A 304 8.21 -26.09 14.64
N ARG A 305 6.90 -25.97 14.35
CA ARG A 305 5.86 -26.69 15.09
C ARG A 305 6.08 -28.21 15.03
N ASN A 306 6.31 -28.73 13.83
CA ASN A 306 6.58 -30.16 13.66
C ASN A 306 7.81 -30.62 14.46
N LEU A 307 8.89 -29.84 14.48
CA LEU A 307 10.08 -30.14 15.28
C LEU A 307 9.79 -30.10 16.79
N LEU A 308 9.05 -29.09 17.27
CA LEU A 308 8.69 -28.94 18.68
C LEU A 308 7.74 -30.04 19.18
N ASP A 309 6.89 -30.58 18.30
CA ASP A 309 6.00 -31.70 18.59
C ASP A 309 6.80 -33.01 18.70
N GLN A 310 7.66 -33.30 17.71
CA GLN A 310 8.56 -34.46 17.74
C GLN A 310 9.48 -34.41 18.98
N TYR A 311 9.99 -33.23 19.30
CA TYR A 311 10.77 -32.99 20.49
C TYR A 311 10.00 -33.26 21.79
N ALA A 312 8.73 -32.85 21.86
CA ALA A 312 7.89 -33.10 23.03
C ALA A 312 7.70 -34.60 23.29
N ASP A 313 7.60 -35.40 22.22
CA ASP A 313 7.49 -36.85 22.34
C ASP A 313 8.81 -37.50 22.80
N ASN A 314 9.96 -36.98 22.40
CA ASN A 314 11.26 -37.43 22.94
C ASN A 314 11.41 -37.07 24.42
N LEU A 315 10.96 -35.88 24.84
CA LEU A 315 10.99 -35.49 26.24
C LEU A 315 10.19 -36.45 27.14
N LYS A 316 9.03 -36.93 26.69
CA LYS A 316 8.23 -37.91 27.45
C LYS A 316 8.95 -39.25 27.66
N ARG A 317 9.96 -39.56 26.84
CA ARG A 317 10.75 -40.80 26.92
C ARG A 317 11.96 -40.67 27.85
N LEU A 318 12.34 -39.46 28.26
CA LEU A 318 13.43 -39.25 29.21
C LEU A 318 13.05 -39.82 30.58
N ASP A 319 14.00 -40.51 31.21
CA ASP A 319 13.82 -41.10 32.54
C ASP A 319 13.68 -39.98 33.60
N LYS A 320 12.68 -40.12 34.47
CA LYS A 320 12.40 -39.19 35.59
C LYS A 320 13.60 -38.99 36.51
N ARG A 321 14.55 -39.93 36.57
CA ARG A 321 15.82 -39.78 37.31
C ARG A 321 16.65 -38.58 36.82
N PHE A 322 16.41 -38.09 35.61
CA PHE A 322 17.08 -36.94 35.02
C PHE A 322 16.22 -35.67 34.99
N ALA A 323 15.35 -35.50 36.00
CA ALA A 323 14.42 -34.37 36.11
C ALA A 323 15.08 -32.99 35.91
N ARG A 324 16.33 -32.81 36.35
CA ARG A 324 17.06 -31.55 36.13
C ARG A 324 17.30 -31.28 34.64
N THR A 325 17.77 -32.28 33.89
CA THR A 325 18.01 -32.18 32.44
C THR A 325 16.69 -31.98 31.70
N GLU A 326 15.67 -32.76 32.03
CA GLU A 326 14.31 -32.61 31.49
C GLU A 326 13.77 -31.18 31.71
N THR A 327 13.96 -30.62 32.92
CA THR A 327 13.54 -29.25 33.23
C THR A 327 14.24 -28.22 32.35
N GLN A 328 15.56 -28.35 32.11
CA GLN A 328 16.28 -27.41 31.23
C GLN A 328 15.82 -27.54 29.78
N LEU A 329 15.67 -28.77 29.30
CA LEU A 329 15.19 -29.07 27.97
C LEU A 329 13.76 -28.50 27.74
N SER A 330 12.83 -28.75 28.65
CA SER A 330 11.48 -28.19 28.62
C SER A 330 11.48 -26.66 28.65
N TRP A 331 12.39 -26.06 29.42
CA TRP A 331 12.58 -24.60 29.43
C TRP A 331 12.99 -24.10 28.04
N PHE A 332 14.03 -24.68 27.43
CA PHE A 332 14.48 -24.28 26.09
C PHE A 332 13.38 -24.41 25.03
N ARG A 333 12.57 -25.47 25.06
CA ARG A 333 11.44 -25.64 24.14
C ARG A 333 10.47 -24.47 24.20
N THR A 334 10.09 -24.11 25.42
CA THR A 334 9.16 -23.01 25.68
C THR A 334 9.78 -21.69 25.25
N GLU A 335 11.04 -21.46 25.63
CA GLU A 335 11.75 -20.22 25.35
C GLU A 335 12.00 -20.03 23.85
N LEU A 336 12.42 -21.07 23.12
CA LEU A 336 12.66 -21.01 21.68
C LEU A 336 11.38 -20.72 20.90
N LEU A 337 10.24 -21.29 21.30
CA LEU A 337 8.94 -20.96 20.70
C LEU A 337 8.60 -19.47 20.91
N VAL A 338 8.81 -18.96 22.12
CA VAL A 338 8.57 -17.56 22.47
C VAL A 338 9.50 -16.64 21.67
N LEU A 339 10.80 -16.95 21.60
CA LEU A 339 11.77 -16.20 20.81
C LEU A 339 11.38 -16.19 19.33
N PHE A 340 10.95 -17.33 18.79
CA PHE A 340 10.55 -17.44 17.39
C PHE A 340 9.31 -16.61 17.06
N GLN A 341 8.29 -16.62 17.94
CA GLN A 341 7.09 -15.80 17.73
C GLN A 341 7.41 -14.31 17.79
N ARG A 342 8.46 -13.92 18.52
CA ARG A 342 8.91 -12.52 18.66
C ARG A 342 9.98 -12.12 17.66
N ALA A 343 10.56 -13.07 16.93
CA ALA A 343 11.55 -12.82 15.90
C ALA A 343 10.99 -11.88 14.84
N LEU A 344 11.71 -10.80 14.53
CA LEU A 344 11.27 -9.76 13.61
C LEU A 344 11.77 -9.96 12.19
N ARG A 345 12.75 -10.85 11.98
CA ARG A 345 13.35 -11.13 10.68
C ARG A 345 13.47 -12.63 10.48
N LYS A 346 13.45 -13.03 9.21
CA LYS A 346 13.68 -14.42 8.78
C LYS A 346 15.02 -14.98 9.28
N LEU A 347 16.08 -14.17 9.30
CA LEU A 347 17.39 -14.60 9.80
C LEU A 347 17.31 -15.08 11.26
N ASP A 348 16.56 -14.37 12.10
CA ASP A 348 16.38 -14.74 13.51
C ASP A 348 15.50 -15.99 13.62
N GLU A 349 14.44 -16.09 12.81
CA GLU A 349 13.58 -17.29 12.72
C GLU A 349 14.36 -18.54 12.32
N ASP A 350 15.26 -18.42 11.35
CA ASP A 350 16.10 -19.50 10.84
C ASP A 350 17.12 -19.95 11.90
N ALA A 351 17.78 -19.00 12.59
CA ALA A 351 18.69 -19.31 13.70
C ALA A 351 17.99 -20.05 14.84
N ILE A 352 16.80 -19.57 15.25
CA ILE A 352 16.00 -20.21 16.30
C ILE A 352 15.53 -21.61 15.87
N THR A 353 15.12 -21.76 14.61
CA THR A 353 14.76 -23.06 14.05
C THR A 353 15.96 -24.00 14.05
N GLY A 354 17.16 -23.50 13.71
CA GLY A 354 18.43 -24.22 13.83
C GLY A 354 18.70 -24.70 15.25
N SER A 355 18.53 -23.83 16.25
CA SER A 355 18.62 -24.20 17.66
C SER A 355 17.63 -25.30 18.05
N VAL A 356 16.38 -25.26 17.56
CA VAL A 356 15.39 -26.32 17.81
C VAL A 356 15.78 -27.65 17.17
N VAL A 357 16.37 -27.63 15.96
CA VAL A 357 16.90 -28.85 15.33
C VAL A 357 17.98 -29.48 16.20
N GLN A 358 18.95 -28.68 16.67
CA GLN A 358 20.02 -29.20 17.54
C GLN A 358 19.48 -29.71 18.88
N LEU A 359 18.52 -28.99 19.49
CA LEU A 359 17.85 -29.42 20.70
C LEU A 359 17.07 -30.73 20.51
N HIS A 360 16.46 -30.91 19.35
CA HIS A 360 15.80 -32.15 18.94
C HIS A 360 16.81 -33.30 18.84
N GLU A 361 17.92 -33.11 18.15
CA GLU A 361 18.98 -34.13 18.02
C GLU A 361 19.59 -34.53 19.37
N ILE A 362 19.76 -33.57 20.28
CA ILE A 362 20.16 -33.83 21.67
C ILE A 362 19.10 -34.69 22.36
N SER A 363 17.81 -34.33 22.28
CA SER A 363 16.74 -35.09 22.92
C SER A 363 16.64 -36.54 22.43
N VAL A 364 16.85 -36.76 21.12
CA VAL A 364 16.85 -38.10 20.52
C VAL A 364 17.98 -38.94 21.14
N GLU A 365 19.19 -38.39 21.20
CA GLU A 365 20.35 -39.10 21.76
C GLU A 365 20.14 -39.43 23.23
N LEU A 366 19.72 -38.47 24.06
CA LEU A 366 19.49 -38.70 25.49
C LEU A 366 18.34 -39.67 25.77
N SER A 367 17.32 -39.69 24.91
CA SER A 367 16.22 -40.66 25.03
C SER A 367 16.60 -42.08 24.60
N SER A 368 17.61 -42.21 23.74
CA SER A 368 18.10 -43.49 23.23
C SER A 368 19.21 -44.07 24.09
N ASP A 369 20.05 -43.21 24.68
CA ASP A 369 21.13 -43.56 25.59
C ASP A 369 21.05 -42.73 26.88
N PRO A 370 20.29 -43.20 27.89
CA PRO A 370 20.20 -42.52 29.17
C PRO A 370 21.54 -42.47 29.93
N ALA A 371 22.51 -43.33 29.61
CA ALA A 371 23.82 -43.32 30.25
C ALA A 371 24.67 -42.12 29.80
N ALA A 372 24.35 -41.53 28.64
CA ALA A 372 24.95 -40.27 28.18
C ALA A 372 24.57 -39.06 29.03
N ILE A 373 23.57 -39.18 29.92
CA ILE A 373 23.13 -38.07 30.79
C ILE A 373 24.07 -37.97 31.99
N THR A 374 25.09 -37.12 31.84
CA THR A 374 26.09 -36.83 32.87
C THR A 374 25.76 -35.56 33.66
N PRO A 375 26.30 -35.37 34.88
CA PRO A 375 26.21 -34.10 35.59
C PRO A 375 26.75 -32.91 34.78
N GLN A 376 27.83 -33.12 34.02
CA GLN A 376 28.46 -32.13 33.16
C GLN A 376 27.50 -31.63 32.07
N LEU A 377 26.77 -32.53 31.41
CA LEU A 377 25.71 -32.17 30.45
C LEU A 377 24.68 -31.24 31.08
N GLY A 378 24.18 -31.60 32.27
CA GLY A 378 23.21 -30.79 33.00
C GLY A 378 23.75 -29.39 33.35
N GLN A 379 25.04 -29.29 33.65
CA GLN A 379 25.73 -28.02 33.89
C GLN A 379 25.85 -27.19 32.61
N VAL A 380 26.26 -27.79 31.48
CA VAL A 380 26.32 -27.10 30.18
C VAL A 380 24.96 -26.52 29.80
N LEU A 381 23.88 -27.30 29.89
CA LEU A 381 22.52 -26.80 29.61
C LEU A 381 22.10 -25.67 30.57
N THR A 382 22.47 -25.77 31.84
CA THR A 382 22.22 -24.71 32.84
C THR A 382 22.95 -23.42 32.46
N LEU A 383 24.21 -23.49 32.04
CA LEU A 383 25.00 -22.33 31.64
C LEU A 383 24.48 -21.70 30.33
N ILE A 384 24.12 -22.51 29.33
CA ILE A 384 23.50 -22.00 28.10
C ILE A 384 22.21 -21.26 28.44
N ARG A 385 21.39 -21.78 29.36
CA ARG A 385 20.19 -21.07 29.83
C ARG A 385 20.54 -19.75 30.50
N GLN A 386 21.49 -19.74 31.43
CA GLN A 386 21.92 -18.51 32.11
C GLN A 386 22.43 -17.46 31.13
N ARG A 387 23.14 -17.89 30.09
CA ARG A 387 23.58 -17.02 28.99
C ARG A 387 22.39 -16.35 28.29
N VAL A 388 21.37 -17.13 27.91
CA VAL A 388 20.15 -16.63 27.26
C VAL A 388 19.40 -15.66 28.18
N GLU A 389 19.21 -16.03 29.44
CA GLU A 389 18.58 -15.16 30.44
C GLU A 389 19.35 -13.85 30.63
N GLN A 390 20.69 -13.88 30.60
CA GLN A 390 21.52 -12.68 30.68
C GLN A 390 21.42 -11.81 29.43
N GLN A 391 21.39 -12.41 28.23
CA GLN A 391 21.14 -11.69 26.98
C GLN A 391 19.76 -11.01 26.97
N GLN A 392 18.73 -11.69 27.48
CA GLN A 392 17.40 -11.11 27.65
C GLN A 392 17.41 -9.93 28.62
N LYS A 393 18.07 -10.06 29.78
CA LYS A 393 18.23 -8.95 30.72
C LYS A 393 18.88 -7.74 30.07
N ASN A 394 19.95 -7.95 29.29
CA ASN A 394 20.64 -6.88 28.57
C ASN A 394 19.73 -6.24 27.50
N SER A 395 18.94 -7.03 26.76
CA SER A 395 18.05 -6.54 25.68
C SER A 395 16.94 -5.59 26.14
N ILE A 396 16.54 -5.70 27.41
CA ILE A 396 15.43 -4.94 27.99
C ILE A 396 15.91 -3.59 28.56
N MET A 397 17.23 -3.41 28.72
CA MET A 397 17.80 -2.16 29.24
C MET A 397 17.86 -1.10 28.16
N ASP A 398 17.60 0.16 28.55
CA ASP A 398 17.82 1.30 27.66
C ASP A 398 19.34 1.47 27.47
N PRO A 399 19.87 1.33 26.24
CA PRO A 399 21.30 1.37 26.01
C PRO A 399 21.92 2.69 26.42
N VAL A 400 21.21 3.81 26.32
CA VAL A 400 21.75 5.13 26.66
C VAL A 400 21.89 5.28 28.18
N LEU A 401 20.93 4.77 28.94
CA LEU A 401 20.89 4.92 30.40
C LEU A 401 21.66 3.81 31.13
N ALA A 402 21.99 2.72 30.46
CA ALA A 402 22.51 1.50 31.11
C ALA A 402 23.80 0.95 30.47
N ILE A 403 24.59 1.77 29.76
CA ILE A 403 25.84 1.34 29.09
C ILE A 403 26.72 0.49 30.03
N ASN A 404 26.98 0.96 31.25
CA ASN A 404 27.84 0.24 32.19
C ASN A 404 27.28 -1.14 32.57
N ARG A 405 25.95 -1.24 32.81
CA ARG A 405 25.29 -2.51 33.12
C ARG A 405 25.27 -3.47 31.94
N ILE A 406 25.12 -2.94 30.72
CA ILE A 406 25.19 -3.73 29.49
C ILE A 406 26.61 -4.27 29.32
N ASN A 407 27.63 -3.45 29.55
CA ASN A 407 29.02 -3.88 29.49
C ASN A 407 29.33 -4.95 30.54
N GLU A 408 28.90 -4.76 31.80
CA GLU A 408 28.99 -5.78 32.85
C GLU A 408 28.29 -7.08 32.44
N GLY A 409 27.06 -6.98 31.90
CA GLY A 409 26.32 -8.13 31.40
C GLY A 409 27.02 -8.86 30.26
N ASN A 410 27.69 -8.13 29.36
CA ASN A 410 28.48 -8.71 28.27
C ASN A 410 29.73 -9.42 28.79
N GLU A 411 30.39 -8.89 29.83
CA GLU A 411 31.50 -9.57 30.50
C GLU A 411 31.04 -10.86 31.20
N ILE A 412 29.83 -10.86 31.80
CA ILE A 412 29.22 -12.07 32.35
C ILE A 412 28.97 -13.11 31.24
N ILE A 413 28.41 -12.70 30.11
CA ILE A 413 28.17 -13.59 28.96
C ILE A 413 29.48 -14.21 28.47
N LYS A 414 30.56 -13.43 28.34
CA LYS A 414 31.88 -13.95 27.95
C LYS A 414 32.42 -14.99 28.94
N LYS A 415 32.27 -14.76 30.24
CA LYS A 415 32.67 -15.73 31.28
C LYS A 415 31.89 -17.03 31.15
N ILE A 416 30.58 -16.93 30.96
CA ILE A 416 29.71 -18.11 30.73
C ILE A 416 30.13 -18.85 29.46
N ASP A 417 30.41 -18.14 28.36
CA ASP A 417 30.84 -18.75 27.10
C ASP A 417 32.17 -19.52 27.25
N ASN A 418 33.13 -18.98 28.01
CA ASN A 418 34.38 -19.68 28.31
C ASN A 418 34.15 -20.94 29.17
N GLU A 419 33.27 -20.87 30.17
CA GLU A 419 32.94 -22.02 31.01
C GLU A 419 32.21 -23.12 30.23
N ILE A 420 31.28 -22.73 29.34
CA ILE A 420 30.61 -23.66 28.41
C ILE A 420 31.65 -24.37 27.53
N ALA A 421 32.60 -23.63 26.94
CA ALA A 421 33.62 -24.20 26.08
C ALA A 421 34.49 -25.24 26.81
N ASN A 422 34.92 -24.93 28.04
CA ASN A 422 35.69 -25.85 28.88
C ASN A 422 34.90 -27.13 29.20
N LEU A 423 33.65 -27.00 29.65
CA LEU A 423 32.81 -28.15 29.98
C LEU A 423 32.46 -29.00 28.76
N ILE A 424 32.24 -28.39 27.59
CA ILE A 424 32.04 -29.11 26.33
C ILE A 424 33.28 -29.94 25.99
N GLN A 425 34.49 -29.38 26.19
CA GLN A 425 35.74 -30.10 25.96
C GLN A 425 35.92 -31.28 26.94
N GLU A 426 35.57 -31.10 28.23
CA GLU A 426 35.59 -32.19 29.21
C GLU A 426 34.59 -33.30 28.84
N THR A 427 33.38 -32.91 28.44
CA THR A 427 32.31 -33.85 28.04
C THR A 427 32.67 -34.65 26.77
N ALA A 428 33.54 -34.10 25.90
CA ALA A 428 34.00 -34.75 24.68
C ALA A 428 34.66 -36.11 24.93
N THR A 429 35.24 -36.31 26.11
CA THR A 429 35.89 -37.57 26.50
C THR A 429 34.90 -38.69 26.83
N LEU A 430 33.67 -38.34 27.21
CA LEU A 430 32.62 -39.27 27.62
C LEU A 430 31.67 -39.59 26.46
N THR A 431 31.20 -38.55 25.76
CA THR A 431 30.14 -38.68 24.74
C THR A 431 30.42 -37.76 23.54
N PRO A 432 31.28 -38.16 22.58
CA PRO A 432 31.70 -37.29 21.48
C PRO A 432 30.56 -36.76 20.59
N SER A 433 29.58 -37.62 20.29
CA SER A 433 28.40 -37.26 19.47
C SER A 433 27.57 -36.17 20.14
N LEU A 434 27.14 -36.41 21.39
CA LEU A 434 26.39 -35.44 22.18
C LEU A 434 27.14 -34.12 22.35
N THR A 435 28.46 -34.17 22.57
CA THR A 435 29.30 -32.97 22.67
C THR A 435 29.27 -32.13 21.40
N GLN A 436 29.33 -32.76 20.22
CA GLN A 436 29.23 -32.04 18.96
C GLN A 436 27.87 -31.33 18.83
N LYS A 437 26.78 -32.01 19.18
CA LYS A 437 25.43 -31.43 19.14
C LYS A 437 25.23 -30.29 20.13
N LEU A 438 25.79 -30.39 21.34
CA LEU A 438 25.78 -29.29 22.32
C LEU A 438 26.56 -28.08 21.82
N ARG A 439 27.70 -28.30 21.16
CA ARG A 439 28.48 -27.22 20.55
C ARG A 439 27.68 -26.52 19.47
N LEU A 440 27.08 -27.28 18.53
CA LEU A 440 26.23 -26.73 17.48
C LEU A 440 25.02 -26.00 18.07
N PHE A 441 24.38 -26.53 19.11
CA PHE A 441 23.28 -25.87 19.80
C PHE A 441 23.72 -24.51 20.40
N HIS A 442 24.87 -24.48 21.10
CA HIS A 442 25.43 -23.25 21.66
C HIS A 442 25.82 -22.22 20.58
N GLU A 443 26.38 -22.68 19.46
CA GLU A 443 26.70 -21.86 18.29
C GLU A 443 25.44 -21.25 17.67
N GLU A 444 24.39 -22.04 17.42
CA GLU A 444 23.12 -21.53 16.89
C GLU A 444 22.46 -20.54 17.86
N MET A 445 22.43 -20.86 19.15
CA MET A 445 21.92 -19.93 20.18
C MET A 445 22.70 -18.63 20.24
N SER A 446 23.98 -18.64 19.89
CA SER A 446 24.81 -17.44 19.84
C SER A 446 24.50 -16.55 18.63
N LYS A 447 23.92 -17.10 17.57
CA LYS A 447 23.47 -16.34 16.39
C LYS A 447 22.15 -15.60 16.65
N VAL A 448 21.34 -16.05 17.61
CA VAL A 448 20.05 -15.41 17.94
C VAL A 448 20.27 -14.03 18.57
N GLN A 449 19.93 -12.98 17.82
CA GLN A 449 20.09 -11.59 18.27
C GLN A 449 18.91 -11.17 19.16
N ILE A 450 18.90 -11.60 20.41
CA ILE A 450 17.80 -11.33 21.36
C ILE A 450 17.52 -9.83 21.55
N SER A 451 18.52 -8.95 21.40
CA SER A 451 18.35 -7.50 21.46
C SER A 451 17.46 -6.93 20.34
N GLN A 452 17.39 -7.61 19.20
CA GLN A 452 16.59 -7.21 18.05
C GLN A 452 15.21 -7.88 18.03
N ILE A 453 14.94 -8.75 19.01
CA ILE A 453 13.62 -9.30 19.23
C ILE A 453 12.76 -8.24 19.90
N ASN A 454 11.48 -8.15 19.52
CA ASN A 454 10.56 -7.25 20.21
C ASN A 454 10.48 -7.72 21.67
N ALA A 455 10.97 -6.94 22.63
CA ALA A 455 10.96 -7.23 24.06
C ALA A 455 10.69 -5.94 24.84
N LYS A 456 9.57 -5.83 25.57
CA LYS A 456 9.35 -4.79 26.61
C LYS A 456 9.56 -5.39 28.00
N LYS A 457 9.68 -4.53 29.01
CA LYS A 457 10.02 -4.90 30.41
C LYS A 457 9.06 -5.86 31.14
N LYS A 458 7.75 -5.84 30.82
CA LYS A 458 6.73 -6.63 31.55
C LYS A 458 6.66 -8.13 31.17
N TRP A 459 7.62 -8.63 30.38
CA TRP A 459 7.44 -9.78 29.48
C TRP A 459 7.87 -11.14 30.03
N LEU A 460 8.51 -11.16 31.20
CA LEU A 460 9.09 -12.36 31.79
C LEU A 460 8.06 -13.29 32.47
N ALA A 461 6.77 -12.92 32.52
CA ALA A 461 5.78 -13.61 33.34
C ALA A 461 4.54 -14.18 32.62
N SER A 462 4.24 -13.79 31.36
CA SER A 462 3.04 -14.27 30.65
C SER A 462 3.39 -15.04 29.38
N SER A 463 2.74 -16.20 29.21
CA SER A 463 2.77 -17.02 28.00
C SER A 463 2.08 -16.38 26.79
N ASP A 464 1.48 -15.19 26.94
CA ASP A 464 0.85 -14.47 25.84
C ASP A 464 1.89 -14.01 24.82
N HIS A 465 1.78 -14.59 23.62
CA HIS A 465 2.68 -14.33 22.50
C HIS A 465 2.42 -12.97 21.83
N MET A 466 1.24 -12.40 22.05
CA MET A 466 0.84 -11.10 21.51
C MET A 466 0.65 -10.10 22.62
N ILE A 467 1.18 -8.89 22.41
CA ILE A 467 1.32 -7.91 23.47
C ILE A 467 0.51 -6.70 23.11
N LYS A 468 -0.30 -6.28 24.09
CA LYS A 468 -1.09 -5.06 23.97
C LYS A 468 -0.17 -3.90 23.62
N SER A 469 -0.43 -3.36 22.44
CA SER A 469 0.30 -2.24 21.88
C SER A 469 -0.70 -1.22 21.37
N GLN A 470 -0.41 0.04 21.69
CA GLN A 470 -1.17 1.15 21.14
C GLN A 470 -0.94 1.22 19.64
N VAL A 471 -2.01 0.97 18.90
CA VAL A 471 -2.06 0.99 17.44
C VAL A 471 -3.08 2.02 16.99
N ASN A 472 -2.86 2.59 15.81
CA ASN A 472 -3.85 3.36 15.07
C ASN A 472 -4.35 2.48 13.93
N LEU A 473 -5.59 1.99 14.06
CA LEU A 473 -6.22 1.10 13.10
C LEU A 473 -7.06 1.89 12.11
N SER A 474 -7.09 1.43 10.85
CA SER A 474 -7.94 1.92 9.78
C SER A 474 -8.32 0.77 8.86
N ALA A 475 -9.33 0.95 8.01
CA ALA A 475 -9.74 -0.07 7.04
C ALA A 475 -8.61 -0.48 6.07
N THR A 476 -7.68 0.43 5.77
CA THR A 476 -6.64 0.22 4.76
C THR A 476 -5.26 -0.09 5.34
N GLY A 477 -5.10 -0.07 6.67
CA GLY A 477 -3.79 -0.24 7.27
C GLY A 477 -3.74 -0.01 8.77
N VAL A 478 -2.55 -0.24 9.33
CA VAL A 478 -2.24 -0.03 10.75
C VAL A 478 -0.99 0.83 10.90
N ALA A 479 -1.00 1.72 11.88
CA ALA A 479 0.19 2.40 12.34
C ALA A 479 0.50 2.06 13.80
N PHE A 480 1.76 1.84 14.11
CA PHE A 480 2.23 1.43 15.44
C PHE A 480 3.56 2.09 15.77
N ARG A 481 4.01 1.92 17.02
CA ARG A 481 5.31 2.42 17.48
C ARG A 481 6.24 1.26 17.83
N THR A 482 7.51 1.38 17.46
CA THR A 482 8.55 0.40 17.77
C THR A 482 9.87 1.10 18.10
N SER A 483 10.66 0.54 19.01
CA SER A 483 12.04 0.99 19.25
C SER A 483 13.04 0.42 18.23
N GLN A 484 12.60 -0.55 17.43
CA GLN A 484 13.44 -1.27 16.48
C GLN A 484 13.63 -0.43 15.21
N ASP A 485 14.88 -0.16 14.85
CA ASP A 485 15.29 0.65 13.70
C ASP A 485 15.48 -0.17 12.41
N ILE A 486 15.26 -1.48 12.48
CA ILE A 486 15.45 -2.42 11.38
C ILE A 486 14.43 -2.28 10.24
N ILE A 487 13.26 -1.67 10.50
CA ILE A 487 12.18 -1.54 9.50
C ILE A 487 12.43 -0.34 8.60
N LYS A 488 12.31 -0.55 7.29
CA LYS A 488 12.43 0.48 6.26
C LYS A 488 11.12 0.68 5.50
N LYS A 489 10.97 1.86 4.90
CA LYS A 489 9.86 2.11 3.96
C LYS A 489 10.03 1.20 2.75
N GLY A 490 8.95 0.55 2.33
CA GLY A 490 8.93 -0.43 1.25
C GLY A 490 8.98 -1.88 1.73
N ASP A 491 9.43 -2.14 2.96
CA ASP A 491 9.47 -3.49 3.53
C ASP A 491 8.08 -4.11 3.59
N TYR A 492 8.02 -5.42 3.39
CA TYR A 492 6.83 -6.21 3.64
C TYR A 492 6.82 -6.72 5.07
N ILE A 493 5.66 -6.64 5.71
CA ILE A 493 5.48 -7.14 7.06
C ILE A 493 4.25 -8.05 7.16
N GLN A 494 4.40 -9.12 7.93
CA GLN A 494 3.27 -9.88 8.46
C GLN A 494 2.79 -9.18 9.73
N LEU A 495 1.48 -8.99 9.83
CA LEU A 495 0.79 -8.34 10.93
C LEU A 495 -0.10 -9.37 11.60
N ASN A 496 0.04 -9.56 12.90
CA ASN A 496 -0.88 -10.39 13.69
C ASN A 496 -1.54 -9.52 14.76
N MET A 497 -2.86 -9.54 14.82
CA MET A 497 -3.63 -8.72 15.77
C MET A 497 -4.88 -9.44 16.26
N GLU A 498 -5.26 -9.17 17.52
CA GLU A 498 -6.53 -9.62 18.06
C GLU A 498 -7.59 -8.52 17.93
N LEU A 499 -8.70 -8.86 17.26
CA LEU A 499 -9.80 -7.95 17.00
C LEU A 499 -11.07 -8.45 17.68
N SER A 500 -11.93 -7.53 18.05
CA SER A 500 -13.20 -7.83 18.70
C SER A 500 -14.29 -6.87 18.26
N ALA A 501 -15.36 -7.43 17.67
CA ALA A 501 -16.53 -6.70 17.21
C ALA A 501 -17.42 -6.20 18.36
N ASN A 502 -17.42 -6.91 19.49
CA ASN A 502 -18.27 -6.62 20.67
C ASN A 502 -17.47 -6.19 21.91
N GLY A 503 -16.13 -6.31 21.88
CA GLY A 503 -15.25 -5.99 23.01
C GLY A 503 -15.06 -7.13 24.01
N THR A 504 -15.65 -8.31 23.76
CA THR A 504 -15.56 -9.48 24.65
C THR A 504 -14.99 -10.72 23.96
N ASP A 505 -15.35 -10.96 22.70
CA ASP A 505 -14.81 -12.07 21.89
C ASP A 505 -13.64 -11.55 21.04
N PHE A 506 -12.42 -11.77 21.51
CA PHE A 506 -11.19 -11.40 20.79
C PHE A 506 -10.72 -12.55 19.91
N ARG A 507 -10.51 -12.28 18.63
CA ARG A 507 -10.09 -13.26 17.63
C ARG A 507 -8.76 -12.84 17.02
N ALA A 508 -7.83 -13.77 16.94
CA ALA A 508 -6.56 -13.56 16.28
C ALA A 508 -6.74 -13.55 14.75
N HIS A 509 -6.13 -12.54 14.12
CA HIS A 509 -6.09 -12.39 12.67
C HIS A 509 -4.66 -12.14 12.20
N SER A 510 -4.40 -12.55 10.96
CA SER A 510 -3.15 -12.27 10.26
C SER A 510 -3.43 -11.52 8.96
N ALA A 511 -2.57 -10.58 8.63
CA ALA A 511 -2.55 -9.86 7.35
C ALA A 511 -1.11 -9.65 6.88
N TYR A 512 -0.95 -9.32 5.60
CA TYR A 512 0.30 -8.76 5.09
C TYR A 512 0.12 -7.30 4.74
N GLY A 513 1.13 -6.50 5.06
CA GLY A 513 1.17 -5.08 4.73
C GLY A 513 2.51 -4.67 4.15
N GLN A 514 2.51 -3.53 3.48
CA GLN A 514 3.73 -2.84 3.05
C GLN A 514 3.94 -1.59 3.89
N VAL A 515 5.17 -1.36 4.34
CA VAL A 515 5.53 -0.18 5.13
C VAL A 515 5.55 1.05 4.23
N VAL A 516 4.66 2.00 4.49
CA VAL A 516 4.52 3.25 3.71
C VAL A 516 5.17 4.45 4.39
N LEU A 517 5.36 4.39 5.71
CA LEU A 517 5.98 5.45 6.49
C LEU A 517 6.83 4.87 7.61
N VAL A 518 8.06 5.37 7.73
CA VAL A 518 8.92 5.21 8.91
C VAL A 518 9.31 6.62 9.35
N LYS A 519 8.87 7.03 10.54
CA LYS A 519 9.19 8.36 11.08
C LYS A 519 9.71 8.23 12.50
N GLN A 520 10.97 8.59 12.72
CA GLN A 520 11.51 8.73 14.08
C GLN A 520 10.87 9.95 14.75
N LEU A 521 10.33 9.79 15.97
CA LEU A 521 9.62 10.87 16.65
C LEU A 521 10.57 11.91 17.26
N SER A 522 11.72 11.48 17.77
CA SER A 522 12.85 12.29 18.25
C SER A 522 14.09 11.38 18.42
N ALA A 523 15.28 11.94 18.63
CA ALA A 523 16.46 11.15 18.99
C ALA A 523 16.17 10.30 20.24
N GLY A 524 16.50 9.01 20.19
CA GLY A 524 16.23 8.04 21.27
C GLY A 524 14.75 7.68 21.49
N LYS A 525 13.81 8.20 20.69
CA LYS A 525 12.39 7.86 20.77
C LYS A 525 12.01 6.79 19.76
N PRO A 526 10.92 6.02 20.02
CA PRO A 526 10.45 5.00 19.10
C PRO A 526 10.08 5.57 17.73
N TYR A 527 10.27 4.75 16.71
CA TYR A 527 9.80 4.95 15.35
C TYR A 527 8.29 4.79 15.30
N ARG A 528 7.63 5.70 14.59
CA ARG A 528 6.26 5.54 14.13
C ARG A 528 6.29 4.87 12.76
N ILE A 529 5.66 3.71 12.68
CA ILE A 529 5.54 2.92 11.47
C ILE A 529 4.09 3.01 11.00
N ALA A 530 3.86 3.28 9.72
CA ALA A 530 2.54 3.13 9.12
C ALA A 530 2.63 2.15 7.95
N THR A 531 1.64 1.26 7.89
CA THR A 531 1.59 0.18 6.92
C THR A 531 0.25 0.17 6.22
N GLN A 532 0.28 -0.16 4.94
CA GLN A 532 -0.90 -0.36 4.12
C GLN A 532 -1.11 -1.87 3.95
N PHE A 533 -2.34 -2.36 4.14
CA PHE A 533 -2.64 -3.76 3.87
C PHE A 533 -2.52 -4.07 2.38
N ILE A 534 -1.85 -5.18 2.07
CA ILE A 534 -1.73 -5.73 0.71
C ILE A 534 -2.49 -7.04 0.55
N LEU A 535 -2.58 -7.83 1.63
CA LEU A 535 -3.38 -9.05 1.69
C LEU A 535 -4.13 -9.06 3.03
N ILE A 536 -5.45 -9.02 2.95
CA ILE A 536 -6.36 -9.08 4.10
C ILE A 536 -7.46 -10.12 3.79
N PRO A 537 -7.63 -11.16 4.64
CA PRO A 537 -8.77 -12.06 4.50
C PRO A 537 -10.09 -11.33 4.72
N ARG A 538 -11.12 -11.66 3.94
CA ARG A 538 -12.46 -11.01 4.06
C ARG A 538 -13.00 -11.03 5.49
N LYS A 539 -12.87 -12.17 6.17
CA LYS A 539 -13.27 -12.30 7.57
C LYS A 539 -12.55 -11.30 8.48
N MET A 540 -11.25 -11.07 8.26
CA MET A 540 -10.50 -10.06 9.01
C MET A 540 -10.95 -8.65 8.66
N GLU A 541 -11.23 -8.36 7.40
CA GLU A 541 -11.74 -7.06 6.96
C GLU A 541 -13.07 -6.71 7.66
N ASP A 542 -13.99 -7.67 7.72
CA ASP A 542 -15.27 -7.53 8.43
C ASP A 542 -15.07 -7.30 9.93
N ASP A 543 -14.25 -8.15 10.58
CA ASP A 543 -13.97 -8.07 12.02
C ASP A 543 -13.23 -6.77 12.38
N LEU A 544 -12.33 -6.29 11.51
CA LEU A 544 -11.64 -5.00 11.65
C LEU A 544 -12.61 -3.83 11.53
N GLY A 545 -13.49 -3.84 10.53
CA GLY A 545 -14.52 -2.82 10.35
C GLY A 545 -15.44 -2.72 11.57
N ALA A 546 -15.92 -3.87 12.06
CA ALA A 546 -16.77 -3.95 13.24
C ALA A 546 -16.04 -3.47 14.51
N HIS A 547 -14.77 -3.84 14.67
CA HIS A 547 -13.94 -3.40 15.80
C HIS A 547 -13.73 -1.87 15.79
N ILE A 548 -13.40 -1.28 14.63
CA ILE A 548 -13.25 0.17 14.48
C ILE A 548 -14.56 0.88 14.82
N ALA A 549 -15.69 0.44 14.24
CA ALA A 549 -17.00 1.03 14.48
C ALA A 549 -17.44 0.94 15.96
N ARG A 550 -17.13 -0.17 16.65
CA ARG A 550 -17.33 -0.30 18.09
C ARG A 550 -16.49 0.73 18.85
N LYS A 551 -15.19 0.79 18.60
CA LYS A 551 -14.30 1.70 19.33
C LYS A 551 -14.64 3.18 19.11
N GLN A 552 -15.07 3.56 17.91
CA GLN A 552 -15.57 4.90 17.65
C GLN A 552 -16.81 5.23 18.49
N ARG A 553 -17.76 4.30 18.62
CA ARG A 553 -18.93 4.47 19.51
C ARG A 553 -18.53 4.61 20.98
N GLU A 554 -17.52 3.87 21.43
CA GLU A 554 -16.97 4.01 22.79
C GLU A 554 -16.40 5.41 23.02
N VAL A 555 -15.56 5.90 22.10
CA VAL A 555 -14.96 7.24 22.18
C VAL A 555 -16.03 8.34 22.23
N VAL A 556 -17.07 8.25 21.39
CA VAL A 556 -18.18 9.22 21.40
C VAL A 556 -18.94 9.19 22.74
N ARG A 557 -19.22 7.99 23.28
CA ARG A 557 -19.92 7.86 24.57
C ARG A 557 -19.10 8.43 25.73
N THR A 558 -17.79 8.15 25.77
CA THR A 558 -16.91 8.68 26.82
C THR A 558 -16.68 10.18 26.68
N GLY A 559 -16.67 10.71 25.46
CA GLY A 559 -16.44 12.14 25.19
C GLY A 559 -17.64 13.05 25.47
N MET A 560 -18.87 12.52 25.54
CA MET A 560 -20.07 13.29 25.87
C MET A 560 -20.39 13.35 27.37
N GLY A 561 -19.66 12.61 28.20
CA GLY A 561 -19.87 12.53 29.65
C GLY A 561 -18.83 13.25 30.51
N GLY A 562 -18.01 14.11 29.90
CA GLY A 562 -16.96 14.88 30.56
C GLY A 562 -17.23 16.37 30.58
#